data_AF-A0A1I6WAW9-F1
#
_entry.id   AF-A0A1I6WAW9-F1
#
_cell.length_a   1.000
_cell.length_b   1.000
_cell.length_c   1.000
_cell.angle_alpha   90.00
_cell.angle_beta   90.00
_cell.angle_gamma   90.00
#
_symmetry.space_group_name_H-M   'P 1'
#
loop_
_entity.id
_entity.type
_entity.pdbx_description
1 polymer ?
#
loop_
_entity_poly.entity_id
_entity_poly.type
_entity_poly.pdbx_seq_one_letter_code
_entity_poly.pdbx_strand_id
1 'polypeptide(L)'
;MTLVIDHLRALQHEGGDGPELWQAAWDRAIDLLAQLWPDATLGWDGDAKANGGAGLAAGLYLVARERDTTPADVTRDDIQALIADSHDLAIVDRWATRLRALGHDPEDPDDPIAIRWRHLRWDMDYLPDHLWEAALQDISMSATRPALIDGLQTVLADNRLQF
;
A
#
# COMPACT_ATOMS: atom_id res chain seq x y z
N MET A 1 0.59 -16.10 16.18
CA MET A 1 0.92 -14.68 15.94
C MET A 1 1.50 -14.62 14.54
N THR A 2 0.84 -13.92 13.63
CA THR A 2 1.22 -13.89 12.20
C THR A 2 2.32 -12.86 11.98
N LEU A 3 3.35 -13.17 11.20
CA LEU A 3 4.37 -12.19 10.83
C LEU A 3 3.82 -11.20 9.80
N VAL A 4 4.30 -9.96 9.82
CA VAL A 4 3.95 -8.95 8.82
C VAL A 4 4.30 -9.44 7.40
N ILE A 5 5.42 -10.13 7.24
CA ILE A 5 5.86 -10.69 5.96
C ILE A 5 4.92 -11.80 5.46
N ASP A 6 4.52 -12.72 6.35
CA ASP A 6 3.54 -13.76 6.01
C ASP A 6 2.20 -13.15 5.59
N HIS A 7 1.81 -12.07 6.28
CA HIS A 7 0.60 -11.35 5.94
C HIS A 7 0.71 -10.67 4.57
N LEU A 8 1.81 -9.96 4.28
CA LEU A 8 2.04 -9.36 2.96
C LEU A 8 2.02 -10.40 1.84
N ARG A 9 2.55 -11.60 2.06
CA ARG A 9 2.47 -12.72 1.11
C ARG A 9 1.02 -13.18 0.90
N ALA A 10 0.21 -13.25 1.96
CA ALA A 10 -1.22 -13.51 1.81
C ALA A 10 -1.92 -12.41 0.98
N LEU A 11 -1.62 -11.13 1.27
CA LEU A 11 -2.17 -9.99 0.54
C LEU A 11 -1.78 -9.99 -0.95
N GLN A 12 -0.55 -10.40 -1.29
CA GLN A 12 -0.08 -10.54 -2.68
C GLN A 12 -0.99 -11.47 -3.52
N HIS A 13 -1.57 -12.49 -2.90
CA HIS A 13 -2.40 -13.50 -3.56
C HIS A 13 -3.92 -13.21 -3.53
N GLU A 14 -4.35 -12.23 -2.73
CA GLU A 14 -5.78 -11.95 -2.45
C GLU A 14 -6.59 -11.34 -3.61
N GLY A 15 -6.02 -11.16 -4.80
CA GLY A 15 -6.73 -10.72 -6.01
C GLY A 15 -6.57 -11.66 -7.20
N GLY A 16 -5.96 -12.83 -7.01
CA GLY A 16 -5.51 -13.70 -8.10
C GLY A 16 -4.17 -13.25 -8.72
N ASP A 17 -3.81 -13.89 -9.83
CA ASP A 17 -2.56 -13.62 -10.54
C ASP A 17 -2.66 -12.31 -11.32
N GLY A 18 -2.25 -11.20 -10.70
CA GLY A 18 -2.06 -9.93 -11.40
C GLY A 18 -0.94 -9.97 -12.46
N PRO A 19 -0.75 -8.87 -13.21
CA PRO A 19 0.32 -8.78 -14.22
C PRO A 19 1.70 -9.14 -13.66
N GLU A 20 2.59 -9.70 -14.48
CA GLU A 20 3.94 -10.10 -14.03
C GLU A 20 4.69 -8.95 -13.33
N LEU A 21 4.57 -7.73 -13.84
CA LEU A 21 5.15 -6.54 -13.23
C LEU A 21 4.58 -6.21 -11.84
N TRP A 22 3.29 -6.49 -11.61
CA TRP A 22 2.64 -6.34 -10.31
C TRP A 22 3.21 -7.33 -9.29
N GLN A 23 3.37 -8.59 -9.70
CA GLN A 23 3.98 -9.62 -8.85
C GLN A 23 5.44 -9.29 -8.53
N ALA A 24 6.21 -8.83 -9.53
CA ALA A 24 7.58 -8.39 -9.32
C ALA A 24 7.69 -7.20 -8.35
N ALA A 25 6.71 -6.29 -8.35
CA ALA A 25 6.68 -5.17 -7.41
C ALA A 25 6.38 -5.63 -5.97
N TRP A 26 5.49 -6.60 -5.80
CA TRP A 26 5.24 -7.26 -4.51
C TRP A 26 6.47 -7.98 -3.98
N ASP A 27 7.08 -8.82 -4.81
CA ASP A 27 8.28 -9.57 -4.43
C ASP A 27 9.39 -8.60 -3.98
N ARG A 28 9.60 -7.53 -4.74
CA ARG A 28 10.58 -6.49 -4.39
C ARG A 28 10.26 -5.82 -3.06
N ALA A 29 9.00 -5.42 -2.84
CA ALA A 29 8.60 -4.78 -1.58
C ALA A 29 8.81 -5.73 -0.40
N ILE A 30 8.42 -7.01 -0.54
CA ILE A 30 8.56 -8.01 0.52
C ILE A 30 10.04 -8.29 0.82
N ASP A 31 10.89 -8.42 -0.20
CA ASP A 31 12.33 -8.65 -0.02
C ASP A 31 13.01 -7.50 0.72
N LEU A 32 12.61 -6.26 0.45
CA LEU A 32 13.08 -5.08 1.16
C LEU A 32 12.63 -5.07 2.62
N LEU A 33 11.37 -5.41 2.88
CA LEU A 33 10.79 -5.36 4.22
C LEU A 33 11.18 -6.56 5.09
N ALA A 34 11.44 -7.72 4.50
CA ALA A 34 11.94 -8.89 5.22
C ALA A 34 13.32 -8.64 5.83
N GLN A 35 14.16 -7.82 5.18
CA GLN A 35 15.44 -7.38 5.74
C GLN A 35 15.26 -6.38 6.88
N LEU A 36 14.20 -5.56 6.81
CA LEU A 36 13.96 -4.48 7.75
C LEU A 36 13.29 -4.98 9.04
N TRP A 37 12.35 -5.91 8.88
CA TRP A 37 11.39 -6.36 9.88
C TRP A 37 11.20 -7.89 9.85
N PRO A 38 12.27 -8.70 9.99
CA PRO A 38 12.18 -10.15 9.84
C PRO A 38 11.22 -10.81 10.86
N ASP A 39 11.15 -10.24 12.07
CA ASP A 39 10.36 -10.79 13.19
C ASP A 39 9.16 -9.91 13.56
N ALA A 40 8.79 -8.93 12.72
CA ALA A 40 7.64 -8.08 13.03
C ALA A 40 6.34 -8.87 12.92
N THR A 41 5.43 -8.65 13.87
CA THR A 41 4.18 -9.39 13.97
C THR A 41 2.98 -8.47 13.83
N LEU A 42 1.88 -9.04 13.33
CA LEU A 42 0.59 -8.37 13.31
C LEU A 42 0.13 -8.11 14.75
N GLY A 43 -0.09 -6.82 15.04
CA GLY A 43 -0.41 -6.22 16.32
C GLY A 43 -0.64 -4.73 16.08
N TRP A 44 -0.54 -3.90 17.12
CA TRP A 44 -0.81 -2.46 16.98
C TRP A 44 0.02 -1.78 15.87
N ASP A 45 1.33 -1.99 15.83
CA ASP A 45 2.20 -1.41 14.79
C ASP A 45 2.29 -2.29 13.52
N GLY A 46 1.89 -3.56 13.62
CA GLY A 46 2.04 -4.53 12.53
C GLY A 46 1.13 -4.25 11.34
N ASP A 47 -0.05 -3.71 11.61
CA ASP A 47 -1.03 -3.33 10.58
C ASP A 47 -0.53 -2.17 9.72
N ALA A 48 -0.05 -1.09 10.36
CA ALA A 48 0.58 0.04 9.65
C ALA A 48 1.77 -0.41 8.79
N LYS A 49 2.58 -1.36 9.27
CA LYS A 49 3.69 -1.95 8.50
C LYS A 49 3.20 -2.76 7.30
N ALA A 50 2.13 -3.54 7.46
CA ALA A 50 1.54 -4.29 6.36
C ALA A 50 0.91 -3.37 5.30
N ASN A 51 0.13 -2.37 5.72
CA ASN A 51 -0.42 -1.35 4.83
C ASN A 51 0.69 -0.57 4.13
N GLY A 52 1.78 -0.27 4.84
CA GLY A 52 2.98 0.33 4.26
C GLY A 52 3.67 -0.54 3.23
N GLY A 53 3.76 -1.85 3.46
CA GLY A 53 4.34 -2.78 2.49
C GLY A 53 3.49 -2.94 1.25
N ALA A 54 2.17 -3.02 1.40
CA ALA A 54 1.23 -3.00 0.28
C ALA A 54 1.29 -1.66 -0.48
N GLY A 55 1.39 -0.54 0.23
CA GLY A 55 1.59 0.79 -0.36
C GLY A 55 2.91 0.92 -1.11
N LEU A 56 3.99 0.33 -0.60
CA LEU A 56 5.28 0.27 -1.27
C LEU A 56 5.20 -0.57 -2.56
N ALA A 57 4.59 -1.75 -2.52
CA ALA A 57 4.37 -2.58 -3.71
C ALA A 57 3.58 -1.81 -4.79
N ALA A 58 2.52 -1.10 -4.40
CA ALA A 58 1.74 -0.25 -5.30
C ALA A 58 2.56 0.91 -5.89
N GLY A 59 3.38 1.58 -5.07
CA GLY A 59 4.26 2.65 -5.53
C GLY A 59 5.32 2.16 -6.50
N LEU A 60 5.98 1.04 -6.20
CA LEU A 60 6.97 0.40 -7.07
C LEU A 60 6.36 0.04 -8.43
N TYR A 61 5.17 -0.57 -8.42
CA TYR A 61 4.44 -0.90 -9.64
C TYR A 61 4.13 0.33 -10.48
N LEU A 62 3.56 1.39 -9.87
CA LEU A 62 3.20 2.63 -10.57
C LEU A 62 4.41 3.24 -11.26
N VAL A 63 5.52 3.42 -10.54
CA VAL A 63 6.73 4.04 -11.11
C VAL A 63 7.33 3.15 -12.19
N ALA A 64 7.45 1.85 -11.92
CA ALA A 64 8.02 0.90 -12.86
C ALA A 64 7.24 0.89 -14.18
N ARG A 65 5.91 0.82 -14.09
CA ARG A 65 5.03 0.76 -15.25
C ARG A 65 5.06 2.05 -16.08
N GLU A 66 5.08 3.21 -15.44
CA GLU A 66 5.09 4.50 -16.14
C GLU A 66 6.42 4.81 -16.84
N ARG A 67 7.52 4.28 -16.32
CA ARG A 67 8.86 4.47 -16.88
C ARG A 67 9.30 3.33 -17.79
N ASP A 68 8.45 2.32 -17.96
CA ASP A 68 8.78 1.09 -18.69
C ASP A 68 10.07 0.43 -18.18
N THR A 69 10.19 0.32 -16.85
CA THR A 69 11.36 -0.22 -16.15
C THR A 69 10.96 -1.34 -15.18
N THR A 70 11.93 -1.99 -14.54
CA THR A 70 11.65 -3.01 -13.51
C THR A 70 11.45 -2.38 -12.13
N PRO A 71 10.70 -3.03 -11.21
CA PRO A 71 10.57 -2.56 -9.83
C PRO A 71 11.89 -2.50 -9.06
N ALA A 72 12.92 -3.24 -9.51
CA ALA A 72 14.25 -3.19 -8.92
C ALA A 72 15.01 -1.89 -9.23
N ASP A 73 14.65 -1.21 -10.32
CA ASP A 73 15.27 0.05 -10.75
C ASP A 73 14.56 1.29 -10.18
N VAL A 74 13.42 1.11 -9.51
CA VAL A 74 12.70 2.19 -8.83
C VAL A 74 13.44 2.54 -7.55
N THR A 75 13.74 3.82 -7.36
CA THR A 75 14.51 4.30 -6.20
C THR A 75 13.61 4.74 -5.06
N ARG A 76 14.17 4.86 -3.85
CA ARG A 76 13.47 5.48 -2.72
C ARG A 76 12.95 6.90 -3.02
N ASP A 77 13.74 7.71 -3.73
CA ASP A 77 13.36 9.08 -4.09
C ASP A 77 12.13 9.10 -5.01
N ASP A 78 12.01 8.11 -5.90
CA ASP A 78 10.84 7.96 -6.76
C ASP A 78 9.58 7.71 -5.95
N ILE A 79 9.66 6.84 -4.93
CA ILE A 79 8.54 6.53 -4.04
C ILE A 79 8.19 7.74 -3.17
N GLN A 80 9.19 8.48 -2.67
CA GLN A 80 8.97 9.71 -1.92
C GLN A 80 8.27 10.78 -2.78
N ALA A 81 8.65 10.90 -4.05
CA ALA A 81 8.01 11.82 -4.98
C ALA A 81 6.51 11.50 -5.22
N LEU A 82 6.08 10.25 -5.02
CA LEU A 82 4.67 9.86 -5.11
C LEU A 82 3.79 10.48 -4.03
N ILE A 83 4.37 10.80 -2.87
CA ILE A 83 3.67 11.33 -1.70
C ILE A 83 4.09 12.77 -1.35
N ALA A 84 4.94 13.39 -2.18
CA ALA A 84 5.46 14.73 -1.93
C ALA A 84 4.38 15.82 -2.10
N ASP A 85 4.49 16.85 -1.25
CA ASP A 85 3.88 18.17 -1.37
C ASP A 85 2.36 18.19 -1.60
N SER A 86 1.63 17.30 -0.93
CA SER A 86 0.16 17.25 -1.07
C SER A 86 -0.54 16.74 0.18
N HIS A 87 -1.78 17.17 0.35
CA HIS A 87 -2.68 16.61 1.35
C HIS A 87 -3.02 15.15 1.03
N ASP A 88 -3.25 14.35 2.06
CA ASP A 88 -3.40 12.89 1.95
C ASP A 88 -4.42 12.44 0.89
N LEU A 89 -5.59 13.09 0.83
CA LEU A 89 -6.62 12.78 -0.17
C LEU A 89 -6.18 13.11 -1.61
N ALA A 90 -5.41 14.19 -1.79
CA ALA A 90 -4.86 14.55 -3.11
C ALA A 90 -3.77 13.56 -3.57
N ILE A 91 -3.08 12.89 -2.64
CA ILE A 91 -2.17 11.80 -2.96
C ILE A 91 -2.98 10.60 -3.47
N VAL A 92 -4.05 10.22 -2.75
CA VAL A 92 -4.94 9.13 -3.14
C VAL A 92 -5.53 9.35 -4.54
N ASP A 93 -6.11 10.52 -4.80
CA ASP A 93 -6.73 10.84 -6.10
C ASP A 93 -5.73 10.80 -7.26
N ARG A 94 -4.48 11.24 -7.01
CA ARG A 94 -3.41 11.21 -8.01
C ARG A 94 -2.97 9.79 -8.32
N TRP A 95 -2.81 8.93 -7.31
CA TRP A 95 -2.48 7.52 -7.54
C TRP A 95 -3.61 6.81 -8.31
N ALA A 96 -4.87 7.04 -7.94
CA ALA A 96 -6.02 6.53 -8.70
C ALA A 96 -6.03 7.01 -10.16
N THR A 97 -5.70 8.28 -10.40
CA THR A 97 -5.59 8.84 -11.77
C THR A 97 -4.49 8.16 -12.57
N ARG A 98 -3.35 7.87 -11.94
CA ARG A 98 -2.22 7.18 -12.58
C ARG A 98 -2.56 5.73 -12.89
N LEU A 99 -3.22 5.01 -11.97
CA LEU A 99 -3.74 3.67 -12.24
C LEU A 99 -4.68 3.66 -13.45
N ARG A 100 -5.60 4.64 -13.57
CA ARG A 100 -6.45 4.80 -14.75
C ARG A 100 -5.67 5.03 -16.04
N ALA A 101 -4.64 5.87 -15.99
CA ALA A 101 -3.78 6.10 -17.14
C ALA A 101 -3.02 4.85 -17.60
N LEU A 102 -2.79 3.89 -16.68
CA LEU A 102 -2.17 2.59 -16.96
C LEU A 102 -3.17 1.52 -17.43
N GLY A 103 -4.46 1.85 -17.49
CA GLY A 103 -5.52 0.95 -17.95
C GLY A 103 -6.26 0.19 -16.84
N HIS A 104 -6.00 0.50 -15.57
CA HIS A 104 -6.72 -0.06 -14.43
C HIS A 104 -7.95 0.78 -14.12
N ASP A 105 -9.07 0.15 -13.79
CA ASP A 105 -10.21 0.87 -13.20
C ASP A 105 -10.18 0.69 -11.67
N PRO A 106 -9.90 1.73 -10.87
CA PRO A 106 -9.84 1.67 -9.41
C PRO A 106 -11.08 1.09 -8.71
N GLU A 107 -12.23 1.02 -9.40
CA GLU A 107 -13.47 0.46 -8.87
C GLU A 107 -13.75 -0.98 -9.32
N ASP A 108 -13.00 -1.50 -10.31
CA ASP A 108 -13.25 -2.81 -10.90
C ASP A 108 -12.97 -3.91 -9.88
N PRO A 109 -14.00 -4.70 -9.48
CA PRO A 109 -13.80 -5.78 -8.52
C PRO A 109 -13.03 -6.97 -9.09
N ASP A 110 -12.86 -7.07 -10.41
CA ASP A 110 -12.18 -8.16 -11.09
C ASP A 110 -10.71 -7.80 -11.45
N ASP A 111 -10.31 -6.53 -11.26
CA ASP A 111 -8.93 -6.10 -11.44
C ASP A 111 -8.13 -6.32 -10.13
N PRO A 112 -7.11 -7.20 -10.13
CA PRO A 112 -6.31 -7.51 -8.94
C PRO A 112 -5.63 -6.28 -8.32
N ILE A 113 -5.26 -5.29 -9.14
CA ILE A 113 -4.63 -4.05 -8.67
C ILE A 113 -5.70 -3.15 -8.05
N ALA A 114 -6.89 -3.07 -8.63
CA ALA A 114 -8.00 -2.30 -8.10
C ALA A 114 -8.49 -2.83 -6.75
N ILE A 115 -8.60 -4.16 -6.59
CA ILE A 115 -8.93 -4.79 -5.30
C ILE A 115 -7.99 -4.27 -4.20
N ARG A 116 -6.68 -4.33 -4.44
CA ARG A 116 -5.68 -3.89 -3.46
C ARG A 116 -5.71 -2.38 -3.25
N TRP A 117 -5.89 -1.62 -4.32
CA TRP A 117 -5.99 -0.17 -4.25
C TRP A 117 -7.15 0.30 -3.38
N ARG A 118 -8.31 -0.37 -3.47
CA ARG A 118 -9.48 -0.07 -2.62
C ARG A 118 -9.17 -0.25 -1.14
N HIS A 119 -8.44 -1.30 -0.78
CA HIS A 119 -8.02 -1.50 0.61
C HIS A 119 -7.04 -0.43 1.08
N LEU A 120 -6.15 0.04 0.20
CA LEU A 120 -5.13 1.04 0.56
C LEU A 120 -5.68 2.47 0.69
N ARG A 121 -6.66 2.84 -0.15
CA ARG A 121 -7.21 4.20 -0.19
C ARG A 121 -8.14 4.52 0.97
N TRP A 122 -8.64 3.50 1.67
CA TRP A 122 -9.53 3.65 2.81
C TRP A 122 -8.84 3.11 4.07
N ASP A 123 -8.88 3.89 5.15
CA ASP A 123 -8.37 3.48 6.47
C ASP A 123 -9.30 2.47 7.18
N MET A 124 -10.17 1.78 6.44
CA MET A 124 -11.47 1.36 6.95
C MET A 124 -11.90 -0.05 6.54
N ASP A 125 -10.95 -0.94 6.27
CA ASP A 125 -11.28 -2.35 6.08
C ASP A 125 -11.08 -3.13 7.38
N TYR A 126 -11.93 -2.88 8.39
CA TYR A 126 -12.46 -3.91 9.32
C TYR A 126 -13.44 -3.36 10.38
N LEU A 127 -14.33 -2.42 10.03
CA LEU A 127 -15.53 -2.23 10.85
C LEU A 127 -16.68 -2.99 10.18
N PRO A 128 -17.16 -4.10 10.79
CA PRO A 128 -18.45 -4.67 10.42
C PRO A 128 -19.51 -3.58 10.30
N ASP A 129 -20.49 -3.73 9.41
CA ASP A 129 -21.53 -2.72 9.12
C ASP A 129 -22.17 -2.08 10.38
N HIS A 130 -22.24 -2.81 11.49
CA HIS A 130 -22.80 -2.35 12.76
C HIS A 130 -21.88 -1.47 13.62
N LEU A 131 -20.58 -1.40 13.31
CA LEU A 131 -19.61 -0.49 13.96
C LEU A 131 -19.40 0.80 13.17
N TRP A 132 -19.93 0.90 11.95
CA TRP A 132 -19.92 2.13 11.15
C TRP A 132 -20.65 3.28 11.87
N GLU A 133 -21.81 3.00 12.48
CA GLU A 133 -22.59 4.00 13.23
C GLU A 133 -21.91 4.43 14.55
N ALA A 134 -21.14 3.54 15.17
CA ALA A 134 -20.39 3.83 16.40
C ALA A 134 -19.11 4.64 16.10
N ALA A 135 -18.40 4.31 15.03
CA ALA A 135 -17.24 5.09 14.57
C ALA A 135 -17.66 6.52 14.22
N LEU A 136 -18.79 6.71 13.52
CA LEU A 136 -19.31 8.05 13.21
C LEU A 136 -19.61 8.92 14.44
N GLN A 137 -19.81 8.33 15.63
CA GLN A 137 -20.08 9.07 16.87
C GLN A 137 -18.83 9.33 17.74
N ASP A 138 -17.75 8.57 17.56
CA ASP A 138 -16.52 8.66 18.38
C ASP A 138 -15.27 9.11 17.59
N ILE A 139 -15.41 9.46 16.29
CA ILE A 139 -14.35 10.13 15.52
C ILE A 139 -14.18 11.57 16.04
N SER A 140 -13.43 11.69 17.13
CA SER A 140 -12.52 12.82 17.30
C SER A 140 -11.60 12.84 16.07
N MET A 141 -11.75 13.89 15.26
CA MET A 141 -11.23 14.17 13.91
C MET A 141 -9.70 14.05 13.68
N SER A 142 -9.02 13.06 14.25
CA SER A 142 -7.57 12.82 14.07
C SER A 142 -7.24 11.44 13.47
N ALA A 143 -8.24 10.63 13.10
CA ALA A 143 -8.09 9.23 12.68
C ALA A 143 -8.68 8.95 11.28
N THR A 144 -8.36 9.77 10.27
CA THR A 144 -8.85 9.58 8.89
C THR A 144 -7.76 9.86 7.88
N ARG A 145 -6.56 9.30 8.09
CA ARG A 145 -5.52 9.33 7.05
C ARG A 145 -5.59 7.99 6.32
N PRO A 146 -5.58 7.96 4.98
CA PRO A 146 -5.62 6.70 4.23
C PRO A 146 -4.52 5.75 4.71
N ALA A 147 -4.83 4.45 4.87
CA ALA A 147 -3.88 3.42 5.28
C ALA A 147 -2.60 3.42 4.41
N LEU A 148 -2.76 3.75 3.11
CA LEU A 148 -1.66 4.03 2.19
C LEU A 148 -0.64 5.02 2.74
N ILE A 149 -1.09 6.17 3.23
CA ILE A 149 -0.21 7.29 3.59
C ILE A 149 0.51 7.00 4.90
N ASP A 150 -0.22 6.63 5.94
CA ASP A 150 0.39 6.36 7.24
C ASP A 150 1.31 5.13 7.19
N GLY A 151 0.89 4.09 6.48
CA GLY A 151 1.72 2.91 6.25
C GLY A 151 2.98 3.23 5.44
N LEU A 152 2.84 3.91 4.30
CA LEU A 152 3.98 4.22 3.45
C LEU A 152 4.95 5.20 4.12
N GLN A 153 4.45 6.18 4.88
CA GLN A 153 5.28 7.05 5.71
C GLN A 153 6.01 6.26 6.80
N THR A 154 5.38 5.25 7.41
CA THR A 154 6.03 4.35 8.38
C THR A 154 7.21 3.60 7.75
N VAL A 155 7.03 3.06 6.54
CA VAL A 155 8.09 2.39 5.78
C VAL A 155 9.21 3.37 5.41
N LEU A 156 8.86 4.55 4.89
CA LEU A 156 9.80 5.56 4.43
C LEU A 156 10.43 6.39 5.56
N ALA A 157 10.02 6.22 6.81
CA ALA A 157 10.68 6.81 7.96
C ALA A 157 11.88 5.97 8.44
N ASP A 158 11.96 4.69 8.05
CA ASP A 158 13.07 3.83 8.43
C ASP A 158 14.28 4.07 7.51
N ASN A 159 15.34 4.66 8.08
CA ASN A 159 16.58 4.99 7.34
C ASN A 159 17.39 3.75 6.94
N ARG A 160 17.07 2.57 7.47
CA ARG A 160 17.73 1.30 7.11
C ARG A 160 17.20 0.74 5.79
N LEU A 161 16.02 1.18 5.33
CA LEU A 161 15.47 0.81 4.05
C LEU A 161 16.28 1.47 2.91
N GLN A 162 17.07 0.72 2.17
CA GLN A 162 17.90 1.25 1.07
C GLN A 162 17.57 0.53 -0.23
N PHE A 163 17.17 1.30 -1.25
CA PHE A 163 16.93 0.86 -2.62
C PHE A 163 16.91 2.03 -3.59
#